data_AF-A0A917K272-F1
#
_entry.id   AF-A0A917K272-F1
#
_cell.length_a   1.000
_cell.length_b   1.000
_cell.length_c   1.000
_cell.angle_alpha   90.00
_cell.angle_beta   90.00
_cell.angle_gamma   90.00
#
_symmetry.space_group_name_H-M   'P 1'
#
loop_
_entity.id
_entity.type
_entity.pdbx_description
1 polymer ?
#
loop_
_entity_poly.entity_id
_entity_poly.type
_entity_poly.pdbx_seq_one_letter_code
_entity_poly.pdbx_strand_id
1 'polypeptide(L)'
;MTPDPLTDAARRALDGVYDPELDEPITDLGFVRSVEADAARRLTVHLRLPTSFCSPNFAYLMASDAKDALSSLPGATAVVVVLDDHHDSEIINRGLAADAGYRGTFGAEAERDLEELRRTFRRKAHAAAMERALTRLLRARPDLPEVALHDVVLADLPDDDATRALLRRRAAYGLGLAPTDPVLVDDDGRPLPPEDIPVRLRFARAVRISIDGNAHFCRGLLRTRYPDSTTDQAPRPWDATRPVDPVNSLKENVS
;
A
#
# COMPACT_ATOMS: atom_id res chain seq x y z
N MET A 1 -16.62 -17.65 -19.57
CA MET A 1 -17.49 -17.27 -18.44
C MET A 1 -17.31 -15.78 -18.26
N THR A 2 -18.33 -14.98 -18.56
CA THR A 2 -18.23 -13.52 -18.37
C THR A 2 -18.06 -13.27 -16.87
N PRO A 3 -17.04 -12.51 -16.44
CA PRO A 3 -16.86 -12.22 -15.02
C PRO A 3 -18.12 -11.55 -14.48
N ASP A 4 -18.52 -11.94 -13.27
CA ASP A 4 -19.66 -11.33 -12.59
C ASP A 4 -19.34 -9.83 -12.37
N PRO A 5 -20.21 -8.91 -12.85
CA PRO A 5 -20.03 -7.47 -12.64
C PRO A 5 -19.78 -7.08 -11.19
N LEU A 6 -20.35 -7.81 -10.22
CA LEU A 6 -20.13 -7.55 -8.79
C LEU A 6 -18.70 -7.94 -8.35
N THR A 7 -18.21 -9.09 -8.82
CA THR A 7 -16.83 -9.54 -8.58
C THR A 7 -15.81 -8.57 -9.18
N ASP A 8 -16.08 -8.05 -10.37
CA ASP A 8 -15.22 -7.04 -11.01
C ASP A 8 -15.25 -5.71 -10.24
N ALA A 9 -16.41 -5.29 -9.74
CA ALA A 9 -16.52 -4.11 -8.89
C ALA A 9 -15.79 -4.29 -7.55
N ALA A 10 -15.88 -5.49 -6.96
CA ALA A 10 -15.16 -5.85 -5.75
C ALA A 10 -13.65 -5.78 -5.93
N ARG A 11 -13.11 -6.32 -7.02
CA ARG A 11 -11.67 -6.21 -7.33
C ARG A 11 -11.22 -4.75 -7.45
N ARG A 12 -11.97 -3.92 -8.17
CA ARG A 12 -11.67 -2.48 -8.30
C ARG A 12 -11.73 -1.73 -6.97
N ALA A 13 -12.65 -2.11 -6.07
CA ALA A 13 -12.70 -1.51 -4.74
C ALA A 13 -11.47 -1.89 -3.89
N LEU A 14 -11.00 -3.13 -4.01
CA LEU A 14 -9.81 -3.62 -3.31
C LEU A 14 -8.51 -2.98 -3.79
N ASP A 15 -8.45 -2.42 -5.01
CA ASP A 15 -7.33 -1.59 -5.47
C ASP A 15 -7.15 -0.31 -4.63
N GLY A 16 -8.20 0.09 -3.90
CA GLY A 16 -8.17 1.19 -2.94
C GLY A 16 -7.68 0.79 -1.54
N VAL A 17 -7.47 -0.49 -1.28
CA VAL A 17 -7.03 -1.02 0.02
C VAL A 17 -5.53 -1.27 -0.02
N TYR A 18 -4.80 -0.61 0.89
CA TYR A 18 -3.34 -0.59 0.88
C TYR A 18 -2.79 -1.32 2.09
N ASP A 19 -1.68 -2.02 1.89
CA ASP A 19 -0.84 -2.40 3.03
C ASP A 19 -0.20 -1.13 3.61
N PRO A 20 -0.41 -0.82 4.91
CA PRO A 20 0.08 0.40 5.52
C PRO A 20 1.61 0.49 5.56
N GLU A 21 2.30 -0.65 5.67
CA GLU A 21 3.76 -0.69 5.70
C GLU A 21 4.37 -0.52 4.31
N LEU A 22 3.73 -1.11 3.31
CA LEU A 22 4.29 -1.23 1.96
C LEU A 22 3.86 -0.11 1.01
N ASP A 23 2.81 0.66 1.35
CA ASP A 23 2.23 1.72 0.50
C ASP A 23 1.88 1.23 -0.93
N GLU A 24 1.50 -0.05 -1.04
CA GLU A 24 1.05 -0.71 -2.27
C GLU A 24 -0.34 -1.34 -2.06
N PRO A 25 -1.20 -1.39 -3.09
CA PRO A 25 -2.49 -2.07 -3.01
C PRO A 25 -2.36 -3.55 -2.65
N ILE A 26 -3.29 -4.08 -1.86
CA ILE A 26 -3.33 -5.51 -1.51
C ILE A 26 -3.59 -6.39 -2.74
N THR A 27 -4.20 -5.84 -3.78
CA THR A 27 -4.39 -6.48 -5.09
C THR A 27 -3.07 -6.62 -5.82
N ASP A 28 -2.31 -5.53 -5.95
CA ASP A 28 -0.98 -5.52 -6.57
C ASP A 28 0.01 -6.44 -5.84
N LEU A 29 -0.09 -6.54 -4.52
CA LEU A 29 0.75 -7.40 -3.67
C LEU A 29 0.42 -8.90 -3.78
N GLY A 30 -0.70 -9.26 -4.40
CA GLY A 30 -1.19 -10.64 -4.51
C GLY A 30 -1.81 -11.19 -3.23
N PHE A 31 -2.19 -10.32 -2.29
CA PHE A 31 -2.79 -10.70 -1.01
C PHE A 31 -4.26 -11.10 -1.17
N VAL A 32 -4.94 -10.63 -2.22
CA VAL A 32 -6.31 -11.07 -2.55
C VAL A 32 -6.25 -12.42 -3.25
N ARG A 33 -6.57 -13.50 -2.53
CA ARG A 33 -6.55 -14.88 -3.05
C ARG A 33 -7.77 -15.19 -3.91
N SER A 34 -8.97 -14.86 -3.44
CA SER A 34 -10.20 -15.06 -4.21
C SER A 34 -11.24 -13.98 -3.90
N VAL A 35 -12.09 -13.73 -4.89
CA VAL A 35 -13.28 -12.87 -4.78
C VAL A 35 -14.41 -13.62 -5.45
N GLU A 36 -15.43 -13.96 -4.67
CA GLU A 36 -16.57 -14.76 -5.10
C GLU A 36 -17.87 -14.05 -4.73
N ALA A 37 -18.85 -14.12 -5.63
CA ALA A 37 -20.20 -13.63 -5.40
C ALA A 37 -21.19 -14.77 -5.67
N ASP A 38 -22.12 -14.97 -4.72
CA ASP A 38 -23.18 -15.98 -4.88
C ASP A 38 -24.43 -15.42 -5.59
N ALA A 39 -25.41 -16.28 -5.86
CA ALA A 39 -26.67 -15.88 -6.49
C ALA A 39 -27.49 -14.88 -5.67
N ALA A 40 -27.27 -14.80 -4.35
CA ALA A 40 -27.88 -13.82 -3.46
C ALA A 40 -27.06 -12.52 -3.35
N ARG A 41 -25.99 -12.39 -4.15
CA ARG A 41 -25.07 -11.25 -4.17
C ARG A 41 -24.30 -11.04 -2.86
N ARG A 42 -24.05 -12.13 -2.12
CA ARG A 42 -23.10 -12.14 -1.01
C ARG A 42 -21.69 -12.26 -1.55
N LEU A 43 -20.83 -11.35 -1.14
CA LEU A 43 -19.40 -11.36 -1.45
C LEU A 43 -18.63 -12.13 -0.38
N THR A 44 -17.77 -13.04 -0.83
CA THR A 44 -16.76 -13.71 -0.01
C THR A 44 -15.39 -13.42 -0.59
N VAL A 45 -14.50 -12.84 0.22
CA VAL A 45 -13.14 -12.50 -0.17
C VAL A 45 -12.15 -13.16 0.76
N HIS A 46 -11.20 -13.91 0.18
CA HIS A 46 -10.10 -14.52 0.91
C HIS A 46 -8.85 -13.67 0.75
N LEU A 47 -8.24 -13.30 1.88
CA LEU A 47 -6.97 -12.61 1.96
C LEU A 47 -5.91 -13.58 2.49
N ARG A 48 -4.68 -13.47 1.97
CA ARG A 48 -3.52 -14.23 2.42
C ARG A 48 -2.34 -13.30 2.62
N LEU A 49 -1.45 -13.65 3.55
CA LEU A 49 -0.30 -12.83 3.91
C LEU A 49 1.03 -13.57 3.73
N PRO A 50 2.14 -12.83 3.47
CA PRO A 50 3.46 -13.43 3.21
C PRO A 50 3.96 -14.36 4.31
N THR A 51 3.60 -14.11 5.57
CA THR A 51 3.96 -14.95 6.71
C THR A 51 2.77 -15.14 7.65
N SER A 52 2.78 -16.22 8.44
CA SER A 52 1.74 -16.47 9.45
C SER A 52 1.82 -15.53 10.65
N PHE A 53 2.93 -14.79 10.78
CA PHE A 53 3.26 -13.89 11.89
C PHE A 53 3.46 -12.45 11.39
N CYS A 54 2.78 -12.06 10.31
CA CYS A 54 2.63 -10.65 9.99
C CYS A 54 2.04 -9.92 11.20
N SER A 55 2.26 -8.60 11.31
CA SER A 55 1.72 -7.87 12.45
C SER A 55 0.19 -8.05 12.53
N PRO A 56 -0.36 -8.45 13.69
CA PRO A 56 -1.81 -8.60 13.85
C PRO A 56 -2.55 -7.30 13.55
N ASN A 57 -1.91 -6.16 13.86
CA ASN A 57 -2.44 -4.84 13.56
C ASN A 57 -2.54 -4.60 12.06
N PHE A 58 -1.52 -4.96 11.28
CA PHE A 58 -1.55 -4.76 9.82
C PHE A 58 -2.52 -5.72 9.14
N ALA A 59 -2.52 -6.98 9.58
CA ALA A 59 -3.48 -7.98 9.12
C ALA A 59 -4.92 -7.52 9.35
N TYR A 60 -5.21 -7.02 10.56
CA TYR A 60 -6.53 -6.47 10.89
C TYR A 60 -6.88 -5.23 10.07
N LEU A 61 -5.94 -4.27 9.93
CA LEU A 61 -6.17 -3.05 9.14
C LEU A 61 -6.55 -3.38 7.70
N MET A 62 -5.78 -4.24 7.03
CA MET A 62 -6.06 -4.63 5.64
C MET A 62 -7.39 -5.37 5.50
N ALA A 63 -7.68 -6.30 6.41
CA ALA A 63 -8.92 -7.08 6.35
C ALA A 63 -10.17 -6.23 6.68
N SER A 64 -10.06 -5.31 7.64
CA SER A 64 -11.11 -4.34 7.97
C SER A 64 -11.33 -3.36 6.82
N ASP A 65 -10.26 -2.78 6.26
CA ASP A 65 -10.35 -1.84 5.14
C ASP A 65 -10.94 -2.51 3.89
N ALA A 66 -10.60 -3.79 3.66
CA ALA A 66 -11.25 -4.60 2.63
C ALA A 66 -12.75 -4.78 2.90
N LYS A 67 -13.15 -5.10 4.13
CA LYS A 67 -14.57 -5.23 4.48
C LYS A 67 -15.32 -3.91 4.26
N ASP A 68 -14.75 -2.78 4.67
CA ASP A 68 -15.37 -1.45 4.52
C ASP A 68 -15.53 -1.05 3.05
N ALA A 69 -14.47 -1.26 2.24
CA ALA A 69 -14.50 -0.97 0.81
C ALA A 69 -15.55 -1.80 0.07
N LEU A 70 -15.63 -3.10 0.39
CA LEU A 70 -16.59 -4.01 -0.22
C LEU A 70 -18.03 -3.77 0.26
N SER A 71 -18.21 -3.43 1.54
CA SER A 71 -19.54 -3.16 2.12
C SER A 71 -20.16 -1.87 1.56
N SER A 72 -19.32 -0.98 1.04
CA SER A 72 -19.76 0.26 0.37
C SER A 72 -20.21 0.05 -1.08
N LEU A 73 -20.09 -1.17 -1.63
CA LEU A 73 -20.42 -1.44 -3.04
C LEU A 73 -21.93 -1.51 -3.28
N PRO A 74 -22.44 -0.76 -4.29
CA PRO A 74 -23.83 -0.90 -4.72
C PRO A 74 -24.15 -2.34 -5.15
N GLY A 75 -25.08 -2.96 -4.43
CA GLY A 75 -25.62 -4.28 -4.74
C GLY A 75 -24.88 -5.45 -4.11
N ALA A 76 -23.89 -5.24 -3.25
CA ALA A 76 -23.50 -6.29 -2.29
C ALA A 76 -24.60 -6.41 -1.22
N THR A 77 -25.12 -7.62 -0.97
CA THR A 77 -26.15 -7.84 0.07
C THR A 77 -25.55 -8.22 1.42
N ALA A 78 -24.37 -8.84 1.38
CA ALA A 78 -23.55 -9.17 2.55
C ALA A 78 -22.10 -9.33 2.11
N VAL A 79 -21.16 -9.06 3.03
CA VAL A 79 -19.72 -9.16 2.78
C VAL A 79 -19.08 -10.01 3.87
N VAL A 80 -18.29 -11.00 3.45
CA VAL A 80 -17.46 -11.83 4.32
C VAL A 80 -16.02 -11.70 3.83
N VAL A 81 -15.15 -11.20 4.71
CA VAL A 81 -13.70 -11.19 4.47
C VAL A 81 -13.08 -12.22 5.39
N VAL A 82 -12.27 -13.11 4.81
CA VAL A 82 -11.59 -14.19 5.52
C VAL A 82 -10.09 -14.00 5.36
N LEU A 83 -9.38 -13.91 6.48
CA LEU A 83 -7.92 -13.97 6.52
C LEU A 83 -7.48 -15.43 6.65
N ASP A 84 -6.73 -15.92 5.66
CA ASP A 84 -6.24 -17.28 5.56
C ASP A 84 -4.87 -17.44 6.26
N ASP A 85 -4.69 -18.55 6.98
CA ASP A 85 -3.43 -19.05 7.56
C ASP A 85 -2.59 -18.03 8.35
N HIS A 86 -3.19 -17.02 8.96
CA HIS A 86 -2.53 -16.13 9.91
C HIS A 86 -2.65 -16.71 11.32
N HIS A 87 -1.67 -16.47 12.18
CA HIS A 87 -1.71 -16.90 13.58
C HIS A 87 -3.00 -16.41 14.27
N ASP A 88 -3.36 -15.16 14.01
CA ASP A 88 -4.58 -14.51 14.53
C ASP A 88 -5.79 -14.58 13.58
N SER A 89 -5.78 -15.45 12.57
CA SER A 89 -6.91 -15.57 11.63
C SER A 89 -8.24 -15.79 12.35
N GLU A 90 -8.27 -16.66 13.36
CA GLU A 90 -9.50 -17.01 14.06
C GLU A 90 -10.11 -15.80 14.81
N ILE A 91 -9.28 -15.05 15.54
CA ILE A 91 -9.73 -13.88 16.29
C ILE A 91 -10.11 -12.73 15.35
N ILE A 92 -9.31 -12.46 14.32
CA ILE A 92 -9.59 -11.42 13.32
C ILE A 92 -10.89 -11.72 12.57
N ASN A 93 -11.06 -12.95 12.05
CA ASN A 93 -12.24 -13.32 11.27
C ASN A 93 -13.52 -13.24 12.10
N ARG A 94 -13.49 -13.67 13.38
CA ARG A 94 -14.63 -13.47 14.30
C ARG A 94 -14.92 -12.00 14.55
N GLY A 95 -13.88 -11.20 14.81
CA GLY A 95 -14.02 -9.76 15.05
C GLY A 95 -14.64 -9.03 13.86
N LEU A 96 -14.22 -9.36 12.64
CA LEU A 96 -14.79 -8.86 11.40
C LEU A 96 -16.24 -9.32 11.23
N ALA A 97 -16.55 -10.60 11.46
CA ALA A 97 -17.92 -11.10 11.31
C ALA A 97 -18.92 -10.45 12.28
N ALA A 98 -18.46 -10.03 13.46
CA ALA A 98 -19.26 -9.39 14.49
C ALA A 98 -19.26 -7.84 14.42
N ASP A 99 -18.55 -7.24 13.46
CA ASP A 99 -18.34 -5.79 13.39
C ASP A 99 -17.81 -5.20 14.72
N ALA A 100 -16.95 -5.96 15.39
CA ALA A 100 -16.52 -5.67 16.77
C ALA A 100 -15.54 -4.48 16.87
N GLY A 101 -15.02 -4.01 15.74
CA GLY A 101 -13.90 -3.06 15.70
C GLY A 101 -12.62 -3.64 16.31
N TYR A 102 -11.53 -2.87 16.28
CA TYR A 102 -10.22 -3.36 16.71
C TYR A 102 -10.20 -3.76 18.20
N ARG A 103 -10.74 -2.89 19.07
CA ARG A 103 -10.82 -3.14 20.52
C ARG A 103 -11.74 -4.30 20.88
N GLY A 104 -12.85 -4.47 20.17
CA GLY A 104 -13.72 -5.62 20.38
C GLY A 104 -13.13 -6.93 19.86
N THR A 105 -12.19 -6.85 18.90
CA THR A 105 -11.49 -8.01 18.34
C THR A 105 -10.39 -8.51 19.27
N PHE A 106 -9.51 -7.63 19.75
CA PHE A 106 -8.32 -8.01 20.54
C PHE A 106 -8.46 -7.76 22.06
N GLY A 107 -9.57 -7.16 22.51
CA GLY A 107 -9.86 -6.97 23.92
C GLY A 107 -8.75 -6.23 24.68
N ALA A 108 -8.20 -6.86 25.73
CA ALA A 108 -7.17 -6.28 26.57
C ALA A 108 -5.79 -6.14 25.90
N GLU A 109 -5.55 -6.88 24.80
CA GLU A 109 -4.30 -6.77 24.02
C GLU A 109 -4.29 -5.52 23.12
N ALA A 110 -5.46 -4.92 22.85
CA ALA A 110 -5.57 -3.63 22.18
C ALA A 110 -5.27 -2.49 23.16
N GLU A 111 -3.99 -2.17 23.38
CA GLU A 111 -3.59 -1.08 24.28
C GLU A 111 -4.16 0.29 23.86
N ARG A 112 -4.26 0.56 22.55
CA ARG A 112 -4.78 1.82 21.96
C ARG A 112 -5.52 1.54 20.64
N ASP A 113 -6.21 2.55 20.12
CA ASP A 113 -6.71 2.49 18.74
C ASP A 113 -5.55 2.45 17.72
N LEU A 114 -5.89 2.16 16.46
CA LEU A 114 -4.92 2.07 15.38
C LEU A 114 -4.70 3.41 14.65
N GLU A 115 -5.28 4.52 15.12
CA GLU A 115 -5.21 5.78 14.39
C GLU A 115 -3.80 6.37 14.42
N GLU A 116 -3.10 6.29 15.56
CA GLU A 116 -1.70 6.70 15.67
C GLU A 116 -0.79 5.88 14.74
N LEU A 117 -1.08 4.58 14.60
CA LEU A 117 -0.38 3.67 13.71
C LEU A 117 -0.63 4.05 12.24
N ARG A 118 -1.89 4.24 11.85
CA ARG A 118 -2.27 4.71 10.51
C ARG A 118 -1.58 6.04 10.17
N ARG A 119 -1.59 6.99 11.10
CA ARG A 119 -0.94 8.30 10.94
C ARG A 119 0.56 8.16 10.69
N THR A 120 1.23 7.28 11.43
CA THR A 120 2.68 7.01 11.26
C THR A 120 3.01 6.48 9.87
N PHE A 121 2.20 5.56 9.34
CA PHE A 121 2.42 4.99 8.01
C PHE A 121 2.05 5.95 6.88
N ARG A 122 0.93 6.68 7.00
CA ARG A 122 0.55 7.73 6.04
C ARG A 122 1.65 8.79 5.90
N ARG A 123 2.28 9.17 7.02
CA ARG A 123 3.45 10.06 7.03
C ARG A 123 4.63 9.50 6.25
N LYS A 124 4.96 8.22 6.46
CA LYS A 124 6.05 7.54 5.74
C LYS A 124 5.76 7.43 4.24
N ALA A 125 4.53 7.05 3.88
CA ALA A 125 4.05 6.97 2.50
C ALA A 125 4.13 8.34 1.80
N HIS A 126 3.67 9.39 2.47
CA HIS A 126 3.82 10.77 1.98
C HIS A 126 5.30 11.14 1.75
N ALA A 127 6.17 10.92 2.74
CA ALA A 127 7.59 11.23 2.63
C ALA A 127 8.25 10.49 1.45
N ALA A 128 7.94 9.19 1.27
CA ALA A 128 8.46 8.41 0.15
C ALA A 128 7.93 8.89 -1.20
N ALA A 129 6.63 9.21 -1.32
CA ALA A 129 6.04 9.74 -2.55
C ALA A 129 6.59 11.13 -2.91
N MET A 130 6.78 12.00 -1.91
CA MET A 130 7.40 13.31 -2.05
C MET A 130 8.83 13.18 -2.57
N GLU A 131 9.66 12.29 -2.00
CA GLU A 131 11.02 12.07 -2.49
C GLU A 131 11.07 11.56 -3.92
N ARG A 132 10.14 10.67 -4.32
CA ARG A 132 10.02 10.20 -5.72
C ARG A 132 9.72 11.36 -6.67
N ALA A 133 8.73 12.19 -6.35
CA ALA A 133 8.32 13.32 -7.19
C ALA A 133 9.47 14.34 -7.33
N LEU A 134 10.11 14.71 -6.21
CA LEU A 134 11.23 15.66 -6.20
C LEU A 134 12.46 15.09 -6.93
N THR A 135 12.76 13.81 -6.78
CA THR A 135 13.85 13.16 -7.52
C THR A 135 13.61 13.17 -9.03
N ARG A 136 12.35 12.97 -9.48
CA ARG A 136 12.01 13.08 -10.90
C ARG A 136 12.12 14.51 -11.41
N LEU A 137 11.69 15.49 -10.62
CA LEU A 137 11.86 16.91 -10.95
C LEU A 137 13.34 17.28 -11.10
N LEU A 138 14.21 16.89 -10.15
CA LEU A 138 15.65 17.13 -10.21
C LEU A 138 16.30 16.46 -11.42
N ARG A 139 15.84 15.26 -11.81
CA ARG A 139 16.31 14.59 -13.03
C ARG A 139 15.89 15.33 -14.31
N ALA A 140 14.69 15.92 -14.30
CA ALA A 140 14.17 16.69 -15.43
C ALA A 140 14.78 18.10 -15.51
N ARG A 141 15.27 18.66 -14.39
CA ARG A 141 15.93 19.97 -14.30
C ARG A 141 17.32 19.86 -13.65
N PRO A 142 18.36 19.43 -14.39
CA PRO A 142 19.71 19.21 -13.85
C PRO A 142 20.39 20.46 -13.29
N ASP A 143 19.92 21.64 -13.69
CA ASP A 143 20.35 22.97 -13.27
C ASP A 143 19.69 23.46 -11.97
N LEU A 144 18.67 22.77 -11.46
CA LEU A 144 18.00 23.08 -10.20
C LEU A 144 18.82 22.55 -9.00
N PRO A 145 19.38 23.42 -8.14
CA PRO A 145 20.06 22.96 -6.94
C PRO A 145 19.07 22.42 -5.91
N GLU A 146 19.48 21.43 -5.10
CA GLU A 146 18.59 20.82 -4.09
C GLU A 146 17.99 21.85 -3.12
N VAL A 147 18.74 22.87 -2.73
CA VAL A 147 18.24 23.93 -1.83
C VAL A 147 17.08 24.75 -2.42
N ALA A 148 16.96 24.82 -3.76
CA ALA A 148 15.85 25.49 -4.44
C ALA A 148 14.55 24.68 -4.38
N LEU A 149 14.58 23.44 -3.87
CA LEU A 149 13.36 22.69 -3.58
C LEU A 149 12.48 23.35 -2.50
N HIS A 150 13.01 24.34 -1.78
CA HIS A 150 12.25 25.16 -0.82
C HIS A 150 11.03 25.81 -1.47
N ASP A 151 11.24 26.37 -2.66
CA ASP A 151 10.25 27.17 -3.38
C ASP A 151 9.40 26.33 -4.35
N VAL A 152 9.66 25.03 -4.44
CA VAL A 152 8.93 24.14 -5.36
C VAL A 152 7.53 23.87 -4.81
N VAL A 153 6.53 24.23 -5.61
CA VAL A 153 5.11 24.01 -5.30
C VAL A 153 4.53 22.87 -6.14
N LEU A 154 3.34 22.38 -5.77
CA LEU A 154 2.70 21.26 -6.47
C LEU A 154 2.51 21.52 -7.97
N ALA A 155 2.28 22.78 -8.39
CA ALA A 155 2.15 23.17 -9.80
C ALA A 155 3.44 23.00 -10.61
N ASP A 156 4.62 22.98 -9.97
CA ASP A 156 5.91 22.82 -10.64
C ASP A 156 6.24 21.36 -10.98
N LEU A 157 5.49 20.41 -10.39
CA LEU A 157 5.74 18.98 -10.60
C LEU A 157 5.22 18.53 -11.98
N PRO A 158 5.94 17.62 -12.67
CA PRO A 158 5.44 17.01 -13.91
C PRO A 158 4.12 16.26 -13.67
N ASP A 159 3.21 16.25 -14.65
CA ASP A 159 1.99 15.43 -14.58
C ASP A 159 2.29 13.95 -14.89
N ASP A 160 2.91 13.27 -13.93
CA ASP A 160 3.29 11.87 -14.01
C ASP A 160 2.69 11.02 -12.88
N ASP A 161 2.99 9.72 -12.88
CA ASP A 161 2.51 8.78 -11.87
C ASP A 161 3.05 9.11 -10.47
N ALA A 162 4.25 9.69 -10.33
CA ALA A 162 4.80 10.08 -9.04
C ALA A 162 4.06 11.26 -8.44
N THR A 163 3.73 12.29 -9.25
CA THR A 163 2.93 13.43 -8.82
C THR A 163 1.52 13.00 -8.45
N ARG A 164 0.87 12.16 -9.27
CA ARG A 164 -0.45 11.60 -8.93
C ARG A 164 -0.39 10.76 -7.65
N ALA A 165 0.68 9.99 -7.43
CA ALA A 165 0.87 9.23 -6.21
C ALA A 165 1.02 10.14 -4.99
N LEU A 166 1.85 11.19 -5.07
CA LEU A 166 2.03 12.19 -4.03
C LEU A 166 0.70 12.85 -3.63
N LEU A 167 -0.08 13.32 -4.61
CA LEU A 167 -1.37 13.97 -4.35
C LEU A 167 -2.35 13.05 -3.61
N ARG A 168 -2.42 11.76 -3.98
CA ARG A 168 -3.23 10.77 -3.25
C ARG A 168 -2.80 10.62 -1.79
N ARG A 169 -1.49 10.55 -1.52
CA ARG A 169 -0.97 10.42 -0.14
C ARG A 169 -1.21 11.69 0.67
N ARG A 170 -1.07 12.87 0.04
CA ARG A 170 -1.40 14.16 0.68
C ARG A 170 -2.87 14.22 1.09
N ALA A 171 -3.78 13.85 0.19
CA ALA A 171 -5.20 13.77 0.49
C ALA A 171 -5.50 12.81 1.66
N ALA A 172 -4.92 11.60 1.62
CA ALA A 172 -5.11 10.59 2.66
C ALA A 172 -4.50 10.98 4.02
N TYR A 173 -3.45 11.81 4.02
CA TYR A 173 -2.79 12.30 5.23
C TYR A 173 -3.40 13.62 5.75
N GLY A 174 -4.26 14.28 4.96
CA GLY A 174 -4.88 15.56 5.33
C GLY A 174 -4.02 16.79 5.04
N LEU A 175 -3.08 16.70 4.11
CA LEU A 175 -2.26 17.83 3.65
C LEU A 175 -2.94 18.60 2.51
N GLY A 176 -2.57 19.87 2.35
CA GLY A 176 -3.07 20.73 1.29
C GLY A 176 -2.80 20.18 -0.12
N LEU A 177 -3.70 20.47 -1.05
CA LEU A 177 -3.64 20.06 -2.46
C LEU A 177 -3.69 21.24 -3.43
N ALA A 178 -3.56 22.47 -2.92
CA ALA A 178 -3.58 23.65 -3.77
C ALA A 178 -2.33 23.67 -4.66
N PRO A 179 -2.43 24.11 -5.93
CA PRO A 179 -1.27 24.19 -6.81
C PRO A 179 -0.10 24.99 -6.25
N THR A 180 -0.39 25.94 -5.35
CA THR A 180 0.59 26.80 -4.64
C THR A 180 1.16 26.18 -3.37
N ASP A 181 0.70 24.99 -2.95
CA ASP A 181 1.21 24.36 -1.74
C ASP A 181 2.64 23.85 -1.95
N PRO A 182 3.53 23.99 -0.95
CA PRO A 182 4.89 23.48 -1.04
C PRO A 182 4.91 21.95 -1.15
N VAL A 183 5.80 21.45 -2.00
CA VAL A 183 6.01 20.01 -2.17
C VAL A 183 6.80 19.46 -0.99
N LEU A 184 7.93 20.08 -0.66
CA LEU A 184 8.83 19.65 0.40
C LEU A 184 8.37 20.23 1.73
N VAL A 185 7.77 19.39 2.56
CA VAL A 185 7.21 19.77 3.86
C VAL A 185 7.63 18.83 4.97
N ASP A 186 7.53 19.32 6.20
CA ASP A 186 7.66 18.52 7.42
C ASP A 186 6.43 17.61 7.62
N ASP A 187 6.35 16.98 8.79
CA ASP A 187 5.28 16.02 9.10
C ASP A 187 3.93 16.71 9.38
N ASP A 188 3.92 18.01 9.63
CA ASP A 188 2.73 18.83 9.85
C ASP A 188 2.33 19.63 8.60
N GLY A 189 3.01 19.42 7.47
CA GLY A 189 2.74 20.12 6.22
C GLY A 189 3.36 21.52 6.12
N ARG A 190 4.27 21.89 7.02
CA ARG A 190 4.94 23.19 7.00
C ARG A 190 6.19 23.15 6.12
N PRO A 191 6.49 24.24 5.39
CA PRO A 191 7.74 24.35 4.66
C PRO A 191 8.92 24.34 5.61
N LEU A 192 10.01 23.71 5.19
CA LEU A 192 11.27 23.64 5.93
C LEU A 192 12.21 24.76 5.46
N PRO A 193 13.05 25.31 6.35
CA PRO A 193 14.04 26.30 5.94
C PRO A 193 15.06 25.69 4.95
N PRO A 194 15.65 26.47 4.03
CA PRO A 194 16.51 25.94 2.96
C PRO A 194 17.68 25.07 3.44
N GLU A 195 18.24 25.37 4.62
CA GLU A 195 19.33 24.62 5.25
C GLU A 195 18.95 23.19 5.67
N ASP A 196 17.66 22.92 5.94
CA ASP A 196 17.17 21.61 6.40
C ASP A 196 16.77 20.69 5.23
N ILE A 197 16.64 21.25 4.02
CA ILE A 197 16.21 20.52 2.82
C ILE A 197 17.07 19.29 2.53
N PRO A 198 18.42 19.37 2.52
CA PRO A 198 19.25 18.20 2.22
C PRO A 198 19.09 17.09 3.28
N VAL A 199 18.83 17.45 4.54
CA VAL A 199 18.59 16.48 5.61
C VAL A 199 17.23 15.81 5.43
N ARG A 200 16.17 16.61 5.18
CA ARG A 200 14.81 16.09 4.96
C ARG A 200 14.75 15.18 3.74
N LEU A 201 15.38 15.57 2.62
CA LEU A 201 15.37 14.77 1.39
C LEU A 201 16.09 13.43 1.59
N ARG A 202 17.23 13.41 2.29
CA ARG A 202 17.94 12.16 2.64
C ARG A 202 17.10 11.26 3.54
N PHE A 203 16.42 11.82 4.53
CA PHE A 203 15.51 11.07 5.39
C PHE A 203 14.36 10.44 4.57
N ALA A 204 13.71 11.24 3.73
CA ALA A 204 12.62 10.78 2.87
C ALA A 204 13.07 9.68 1.90
N ARG A 205 14.31 9.77 1.37
CA ARG A 205 14.93 8.74 0.54
C ARG A 205 15.14 7.44 1.31
N ALA A 206 15.63 7.51 2.55
CA ALA A 206 15.80 6.33 3.40
C ALA A 206 14.45 5.64 3.70
N VAL A 207 13.41 6.44 3.99
CA VAL A 207 12.04 5.93 4.17
C VAL A 207 11.55 5.23 2.90
N ARG A 208 11.72 5.85 1.72
CA ARG A 208 11.36 5.23 0.44
C ARG A 208 12.07 3.89 0.23
N ILE A 209 13.39 3.85 0.44
CA ILE A 209 14.19 2.63 0.27
C ILE A 209 13.70 1.52 1.21
N SER A 210 13.36 1.86 2.45
CA SER A 210 12.82 0.89 3.42
C SER A 210 11.47 0.32 2.96
N ILE A 211 10.54 1.18 2.53
CA ILE A 211 9.22 0.75 2.03
C ILE A 211 9.38 -0.16 0.80
N ASP A 212 10.16 0.30 -0.18
CA ASP A 212 10.39 -0.44 -1.44
C ASP A 212 11.07 -1.80 -1.19
N GLY A 213 12.00 -1.85 -0.21
CA GLY A 213 12.70 -3.05 0.22
C GLY A 213 11.78 -4.04 0.92
N ASN A 214 10.97 -3.57 1.88
CA ASN A 214 10.00 -4.42 2.58
C ASN A 214 8.97 -4.98 1.59
N ALA A 215 8.49 -4.17 0.65
CA ALA A 215 7.54 -4.62 -0.37
C ALA A 215 8.14 -5.71 -1.27
N HIS A 216 9.40 -5.54 -1.68
CA HIS A 216 10.11 -6.57 -2.44
C HIS A 216 10.22 -7.89 -1.68
N PHE A 217 10.60 -7.81 -0.40
CA PHE A 217 10.78 -8.96 0.47
C PHE A 217 9.45 -9.68 0.74
N CYS A 218 8.38 -8.94 1.07
CA CYS A 218 7.04 -9.47 1.26
C CYS A 218 6.51 -10.20 0.02
N ARG A 219 6.72 -9.63 -1.17
CA ARG A 219 6.35 -10.29 -2.44
C ARG A 219 7.10 -11.62 -2.62
N GLY A 220 8.39 -11.66 -2.30
CA GLY A 220 9.21 -12.87 -2.34
C GLY A 220 8.72 -13.95 -1.37
N LEU A 221 8.50 -13.57 -0.10
CA LEU A 221 7.97 -14.47 0.93
C LEU A 221 6.59 -15.03 0.55
N LEU A 222 5.70 -14.19 0.00
CA LEU A 222 4.39 -14.63 -0.45
C LEU A 222 4.50 -15.69 -1.55
N ARG A 223 5.36 -15.50 -2.55
CA ARG A 223 5.57 -16.50 -3.60
C ARG A 223 6.19 -17.80 -3.08
N THR A 224 7.07 -17.72 -2.09
CA THR A 224 7.61 -18.93 -1.44
C THR A 224 6.52 -19.69 -0.69
N ARG A 225 5.63 -18.97 -0.02
CA ARG A 225 4.54 -19.56 0.77
C ARG A 225 3.38 -20.07 -0.09
N TYR A 226 3.04 -19.32 -1.13
CA TYR A 226 1.93 -19.56 -2.06
C TYR A 226 2.45 -19.44 -3.50
N PRO A 227 2.94 -20.53 -4.11
CA PRO A 227 3.53 -20.48 -5.45
C PRO A 227 2.60 -19.91 -6.53
N ASP A 228 1.29 -20.16 -6.39
CA ASP A 228 0.21 -19.64 -7.24
C ASP A 228 0.07 -18.11 -7.17
N SER A 229 0.51 -17.47 -6.07
CA SER A 229 0.44 -16.01 -5.93
C SER A 229 1.27 -15.21 -6.92
N THR A 230 2.18 -15.88 -7.65
CA THR A 230 3.03 -15.23 -8.65
C THR A 230 2.20 -14.55 -9.74
N THR A 231 1.10 -15.16 -10.18
CA THR A 231 0.21 -14.58 -11.22
C THR A 231 -0.66 -13.45 -10.70
N ASP A 232 -0.80 -13.34 -9.38
CA ASP A 232 -1.65 -12.35 -8.71
C ASP A 232 -0.87 -11.09 -8.32
N GLN A 233 0.45 -11.07 -8.51
CA GLN A 233 1.30 -9.93 -8.23
C GLN A 233 1.46 -9.03 -9.47
N ALA A 234 1.15 -7.75 -9.32
CA ALA A 234 1.46 -6.75 -10.33
C ALA A 234 2.98 -6.46 -10.36
N PRO A 235 3.59 -6.31 -11.56
CA PRO A 235 4.98 -5.91 -11.67
C PRO A 235 5.15 -4.45 -11.23
N ARG A 236 6.24 -4.15 -10.50
CA ARG A 236 6.54 -2.76 -10.14
C ARG A 236 7.19 -2.02 -11.31
N PRO A 237 6.89 -0.73 -11.52
CA PRO A 237 7.42 0.06 -12.64
C PRO A 237 8.96 0.07 -12.72
N TRP A 238 9.65 -0.08 -11.59
CA TRP A 238 11.12 -0.09 -11.54
C TRP A 238 11.74 -1.50 -11.42
N ASP A 239 10.97 -2.55 -11.13
CA ASP A 239 11.49 -3.93 -11.10
C ASP A 239 11.86 -4.40 -12.54
N ALA A 240 11.24 -3.83 -13.58
CA ALA A 240 11.57 -4.09 -14.98
C ALA A 240 12.99 -3.66 -15.39
N THR A 241 13.73 -2.95 -14.52
CA THR A 241 15.10 -2.49 -14.77
C THR A 241 16.18 -3.39 -14.13
N ARG A 242 15.79 -4.47 -13.43
CA ARG A 242 16.75 -5.46 -12.93
C ARG A 242 17.01 -6.53 -13.99
N PRO A 243 18.28 -6.81 -14.36
CA PRO A 243 18.60 -8.00 -15.13
C PRO A 243 18.06 -9.22 -14.40
N VAL A 244 17.37 -10.10 -15.14
CA VAL A 244 16.94 -11.39 -14.62
C VAL A 244 18.18 -12.14 -14.15
N ASP A 245 18.21 -12.52 -12.87
CA ASP A 245 19.32 -13.30 -12.31
C ASP A 245 19.51 -14.59 -13.14
N PRO A 246 20.73 -14.88 -13.65
CA PRO A 246 20.97 -16.02 -14.54
C PRO A 246 20.91 -17.39 -13.84
N VAL A 247 20.52 -17.43 -12.56
CA VAL A 247 20.57 -18.64 -11.72
C VAL A 247 19.51 -19.68 -12.12
N ASN A 248 18.49 -19.30 -12.91
CA ASN A 248 17.46 -20.24 -13.34
C ASN A 248 17.69 -20.90 -14.72
N SER A 249 18.78 -20.56 -15.43
CA SER A 249 19.05 -21.08 -16.79
C SER A 249 19.94 -22.33 -16.82
N LEU A 250 20.31 -22.87 -15.66
CA LEU A 250 21.25 -24.02 -15.56
C LEU A 250 20.60 -25.36 -15.20
N LYS A 251 19.26 -25.46 -15.19
CA LYS A 251 18.56 -26.73 -14.90
C LYS A 251 17.94 -27.44 -16.11
N GLU A 252 18.07 -26.91 -17.31
CA GLU A 252 17.47 -27.53 -18.51
C GLU A 252 18.43 -28.32 -19.42
N ASN A 253 19.73 -28.45 -19.10
CA ASN A 253 20.68 -29.14 -19.97
C ASN A 253 21.55 -30.20 -19.26
N VAL A 254 20.92 -31.14 -18.54
CA VAL A 254 21.52 -32.46 -18.30
C VAL A 254 20.42 -33.53 -18.43
N SER A 255 20.31 -34.11 -19.61
CA SER A 255 19.81 -35.47 -19.89
C SER A 255 20.80 -36.14 -20.81
#